data_AF-A0A2N2UUX7-F1
#
_entry.id   AF-A0A2N2UUX7-F1
#
_cell.length_a   1.000
_cell.length_b   1.000
_cell.length_c   1.000
_cell.angle_alpha   90.00
_cell.angle_beta   90.00
_cell.angle_gamma   90.00
#
_symmetry.space_group_name_H-M   'P 1'
#
loop_
_entity.id
_entity.type
_entity.pdbx_description
1 polymer ?
#
loop_
_entity_poly.entity_id
_entity_poly.type
_entity_poly.pdbx_seq_one_letter_code
_entity_poly.pdbx_strand_id
1 'polypeptide(L)' 'MLTIDANRMQEMYTYLHRAKASGIDLENLRIYASSLSGKPRYGVIYGEYPTRAAAKAAITHLPAPLRTSQPYPRQVIRLR' A
#
# COMPACT_ATOMS: atom_id res chain seq x y z
N MET A 1 2.30 -3.47 1.59
CA MET A 1 1.03 -2.83 1.99
C MET A 1 1.33 -1.65 2.90
N LEU A 2 0.58 -0.56 2.73
CA LEU A 2 0.51 0.62 3.60
C LEU A 2 -0.90 0.75 4.21
N THR A 3 -1.02 1.33 5.41
CA THR A 3 -2.31 1.65 6.05
C THR A 3 -2.37 3.13 6.38
N ILE A 4 -3.46 3.81 6.03
CA ILE A 4 -3.70 5.23 6.29
C ILE A 4 -5.04 5.35 7.02
N ASP A 5 -5.10 6.17 8.08
CA ASP A 5 -6.35 6.45 8.80
C ASP A 5 -7.36 7.12 7.86
N ALA A 6 -8.64 6.74 7.92
CA ALA A 6 -9.66 7.29 7.02
C ALA A 6 -9.89 8.80 7.26
N ASN A 7 -9.61 9.31 8.45
CA ASN A 7 -9.70 10.74 8.77
C ASN A 7 -8.52 11.55 8.18
N ARG A 8 -7.55 10.88 7.55
CA ARG A 8 -6.35 11.49 6.95
C ARG A 8 -6.34 11.35 5.42
N MET A 9 -7.48 11.61 4.78
CA MET A 9 -7.61 11.55 3.31
C MET A 9 -6.55 12.37 2.56
N GLN A 10 -6.15 13.54 3.09
CA GLN A 10 -5.10 14.38 2.50
C GLN A 10 -3.75 13.63 2.43
N GLU A 11 -3.41 12.83 3.43
CA GLU A 11 -2.18 12.03 3.45
C GLU A 11 -2.23 10.92 2.40
N MET A 12 -3.42 10.30 2.21
CA MET A 12 -3.64 9.31 1.16
C MET A 12 -3.43 9.91 -0.23
N TYR A 13 -4.07 11.05 -0.54
CA TYR A 13 -3.88 11.70 -1.84
C TYR A 13 -2.43 12.12 -2.07
N THR A 14 -1.77 12.65 -1.04
CA THR A 14 -0.35 13.00 -1.10
C THR A 14 0.53 11.78 -1.41
N TYR A 15 0.24 10.65 -0.77
CA TYR A 15 0.95 9.39 -1.02
C TYR A 15 0.74 8.90 -2.45
N LEU A 16 -0.50 8.90 -2.94
CA LEU A 16 -0.82 8.49 -4.31
C LEU A 16 -0.18 9.41 -5.35
N HIS A 17 -0.15 10.72 -5.08
CA HIS A 17 0.50 11.69 -5.96
C HIS A 17 2.02 11.44 -6.04
N ARG A 18 2.67 11.16 -4.90
CA ARG A 18 4.09 10.77 -4.86
C ARG A 18 4.34 9.44 -5.55
N ALA A 19 3.45 8.46 -5.38
CA ALA A 19 3.53 7.17 -6.05
C ALA A 19 3.48 7.35 -7.58
N LYS A 20 2.51 8.12 -8.08
CA LYS A 20 2.39 8.45 -9.51
C LYS A 20 3.64 9.16 -10.03
N ALA A 21 4.15 10.17 -9.30
CA ALA A 21 5.36 10.90 -9.69
C ALA A 21 6.62 10.01 -9.70
N SER A 22 6.63 8.93 -8.92
CA SER A 22 7.75 7.98 -8.85
C SER A 22 7.76 6.92 -9.96
N GLY A 23 6.83 6.99 -10.92
CA GLY A 23 6.76 6.07 -12.06
C GLY A 23 6.18 4.70 -11.72
N ILE A 24 5.48 4.59 -10.59
CA ILE A 24 4.75 3.36 -10.22
C ILE A 24 3.59 3.16 -11.17
N ASP A 25 3.43 1.93 -11.63
CA ASP A 25 2.25 1.49 -12.35
C ASP A 25 1.03 1.48 -11.43
N LEU A 26 0.07 2.35 -11.73
CA LEU A 26 -1.16 2.50 -10.95
C LEU A 26 -2.12 1.34 -11.15
N GLU A 27 -2.01 0.57 -12.24
CA GLU A 27 -2.82 -0.65 -12.46
C GLU A 27 -2.54 -1.72 -11.40
N ASN A 28 -1.32 -1.72 -10.88
CA ASN A 28 -0.89 -2.59 -9.80
C ASN A 28 -1.25 -2.06 -8.40
N LEU A 29 -1.81 -0.86 -8.30
CA LEU A 29 -2.16 -0.24 -7.03
C LEU A 29 -3.65 -0.43 -6.75
N ARG A 30 -3.97 -1.06 -5.61
CA ARG A 30 -5.36 -1.21 -5.15
C ARG A 30 -5.52 -0.57 -3.78
N ILE A 31 -6.62 0.16 -3.61
CA ILE A 31 -7.03 0.78 -2.36
C ILE A 31 -8.26 0.05 -1.87
N TYR A 32 -8.29 -0.29 -0.59
CA TYR A 32 -9.46 -0.88 0.03
C TYR A 32 -9.74 -0.21 1.37
N ALA A 33 -11.02 0.01 1.68
CA ALA A 33 -11.44 0.45 2.99
C ALA A 33 -11.49 -0.76 3.93
N SER A 34 -11.05 -0.59 5.17
CA SER A 34 -11.15 -1.61 6.21
C SER A 34 -11.46 -0.94 7.54
N SER A 35 -12.24 -1.61 8.38
CA SER A 35 -12.56 -1.20 9.75
C SER A 35 -11.89 -2.10 10.76
N LEU A 36 -10.62 -2.49 10.52
CA LEU A 36 -9.89 -3.32 11.48
C LEU A 36 -9.81 -2.57 12.84
N SER A 37 -10.16 -3.26 13.92
CA SER A 37 -10.20 -2.72 15.30
C SER A 37 -11.15 -1.53 15.51
N GLY A 38 -12.22 -1.41 14.71
CA GLY A 38 -13.25 -0.37 14.88
C GLY A 38 -12.83 1.04 14.42
N LYS A 39 -11.62 1.20 13.87
CA LYS A 39 -11.15 2.45 13.28
C LYS A 39 -11.15 2.34 11.75
N PRO A 40 -11.88 3.22 11.03
CA PRO A 40 -11.88 3.21 9.58
C PRO A 40 -10.50 3.60 9.06
N ARG A 41 -10.02 2.85 8.06
CA ARG A 41 -8.72 3.06 7.44
C ARG A 41 -8.73 2.64 5.98
N TYR A 42 -7.87 3.26 5.18
CA TYR A 42 -7.56 2.86 3.83
C TYR A 42 -6.28 2.02 3.83
N GLY A 43 -6.37 0.80 3.30
CA GLY A 43 -5.21 -0.01 2.98
C GLY A 43 -4.82 0.19 1.53
N VAL A 44 -3.52 0.36 1.27
CA VAL A 44 -2.96 0.41 -0.09
C VAL A 44 -2.08 -0.81 -0.32
N ILE A 45 -2.42 -1.60 -1.33
CA ILE A 45 -1.60 -2.71 -1.82
C ILE A 45 -1.00 -2.37 -3.17
N TYR A 46 0.18 -2.93 -3.42
CA TYR A 46 0.91 -2.79 -4.68
C TYR A 46 1.32 -4.18 -5.13
N GLY A 47 0.77 -4.61 -6.25
CA GLY A 47 0.94 -5.93 -6.82
C GLY A 47 0.34 -7.07 -5.99
N GLU A 48 0.28 -8.24 -6.60
CA GLU A 48 0.01 -9.51 -5.93
C GLU A 48 1.15 -10.46 -6.24
N TYR A 49 1.66 -11.13 -5.22
CA TYR A 49 2.85 -11.96 -5.34
C TYR A 49 2.54 -13.37 -4.84
N PRO A 50 3.00 -14.42 -5.55
CA PRO A 50 2.67 -15.81 -5.22
C PRO A 50 3.27 -16.25 -3.89
N THR A 51 4.35 -15.60 -3.44
CA THR A 51 5.02 -15.92 -2.18
C THR A 51 5.37 -14.68 -1.38
N ARG A 52 5.50 -14.85 -0.06
CA ARG A 52 6.00 -13.81 0.84
C ARG A 52 7.41 -13.35 0.46
N ALA A 53 8.25 -14.25 -0.05
CA ALA A 53 9.60 -13.92 -0.49
C ALA A 53 9.57 -13.00 -1.72
N ALA A 54 8.74 -13.31 -2.72
CA ALA A 54 8.54 -12.45 -3.89
C ALA A 54 8.02 -11.05 -3.49
N ALA A 55 7.07 -10.98 -2.54
CA ALA A 55 6.60 -9.70 -2.02
C ALA A 55 7.70 -8.89 -1.29
N LYS A 56 8.59 -9.56 -0.54
CA LYS A 56 9.72 -8.89 0.12
C LYS A 56 10.73 -8.36 -0.90
N ALA A 57 11.04 -9.12 -1.93
CA ALA A 57 11.90 -8.67 -3.02
C ALA A 57 11.27 -7.47 -3.75
N ALA A 58 9.98 -7.51 -4.03
CA ALA A 58 9.29 -6.37 -4.65
C ALA A 58 9.40 -5.08 -3.83
N ILE A 59 9.36 -5.16 -2.50
CA ILE A 59 9.56 -3.99 -1.62
C ILE A 59 10.92 -3.33 -1.84
N THR A 60 11.99 -4.09 -2.09
CA THR A 60 13.32 -3.51 -2.31
C THR A 60 13.42 -2.77 -3.64
N HIS A 61 12.57 -3.11 -4.61
CA HIS A 61 12.47 -2.45 -5.91
C HIS A 61 11.51 -1.24 -5.92
N LEU A 62 10.81 -0.98 -4.81
CA LEU A 62 9.96 0.21 -4.74
C LEU A 62 10.80 1.50 -4.78
N PRO A 63 10.31 2.56 -5.44
CA PRO A 63 10.90 3.87 -5.36
C PRO A 63 11.09 4.34 -3.90
N ALA A 64 12.16 5.09 -3.66
CA ALA A 64 12.51 5.57 -2.32
C ALA A 64 11.33 6.22 -1.56
N PRO A 65 10.49 7.09 -2.16
CA PRO A 65 9.36 7.71 -1.46
C PRO A 65 8.35 6.71 -0.88
N LEU A 66 8.20 5.54 -1.50
CA LEU A 66 7.26 4.52 -1.06
C LEU A 66 7.88 3.59 -0.02
N ARG A 67 9.20 3.34 -0.12
CA ARG A 67 9.94 2.58 0.90
C ARG A 67 9.96 3.29 2.26
N THR A 68 9.96 4.62 2.30
CA THR A 68 9.95 5.41 3.55
C THR A 68 8.72 5.13 4.41
N SER A 69 7.61 4.71 3.79
CA SER A 69 6.39 4.30 4.50
C SER A 69 6.48 2.91 5.14
N GLN A 70 7.63 2.24 5.01
CA GLN A 70 7.92 0.90 5.52
C GLN A 70 6.85 -0.13 5.15
N PRO A 71 6.56 -0.32 3.85
CA PRO A 71 5.54 -1.25 3.41
C PRO A 71 5.92 -2.68 3.78
N TYR A 72 4.95 -3.47 4.21
CA TYR A 72 5.15 -4.88 4.59
C TYR A 72 4.30 -5.83 3.74
N PRO A 73 4.74 -7.08 3.51
CA PRO A 73 3.91 -8.09 2.85
C PRO A 73 2.68 -8.42 3.70
N ARG A 74 1.50 -8.43 3.09
CA ARG A 74 0.25 -8.84 3.73
C ARG A 74 -0.50 -9.82 2.82
N GLN A 75 -1.12 -10.84 3.41
CA GLN A 75 -1.94 -11.81 2.68
C GLN A 75 -3.24 -11.15 2.22
N VAL A 76 -3.53 -11.26 0.92
CA VAL A 76 -4.75 -10.70 0.31
C VAL A 76 -6.02 -11.30 0.91
N ILE A 77 -6.03 -12.61 1.22
CA ILE A 77 -7.17 -13.28 1.89
C ILE A 77 -7.51 -12.73 3.29
N ARG A 78 -6.60 -11.95 3.90
CA ARG A 78 -6.78 -11.31 5.20
C ARG A 78 -7.14 -9.82 5.08
N LEU A 79 -7.45 -9.35 3.87
CA LEU A 79 -8.03 -8.04 3.62
C LEU A 79 -9.55 -8.21 3.69
N ARG A 80 -10.12 -7.89 4.85
CA ARG A 80 -11.56 -7.81 5.10
C ARG A 80 -11.90 -6.37 5.47
#